data_AF-A0A2N6BIC2-F1
#
_entry.id   AF-A0A2N6BIC2-F1
#
_cell.length_a   1.000
_cell.length_b   1.000
_cell.length_c   1.000
_cell.angle_alpha   90.00
_cell.angle_beta   90.00
_cell.angle_gamma   90.00
#
_symmetry.space_group_name_H-M   'P 1'
#
loop_
_entity.id
_entity.type
_entity.pdbx_description
1 polymer ?
#
loop_
_entity_poly.entity_id
_entity_poly.type
_entity_poly.pdbx_seq_one_letter_code
_entity_poly.pdbx_strand_id
1 'polypeptide(L)'
;MIEVLRKAMLAGIGALTLTEAKARSIVDELVEHGKLSKEEGEGLVEELLAKAASSRKELEQRTTEFLKEGLKKMDLVMRSEFDELKVRVAILEEKLKEDN
;
A
#
# COMPACT_ATOMS: atom_id res chain seq x y z
N MET A 1 -3.54 -11.62 24.68
CA MET A 1 -3.53 -10.27 24.04
C MET A 1 -2.26 -10.06 23.22
N ILE A 2 -1.07 -10.02 23.84
CA ILE A 2 0.23 -9.83 23.12
C ILE A 2 0.52 -10.92 22.08
N GLU A 3 0.19 -12.18 22.34
CA GLU A 3 0.42 -13.27 21.37
C GLU A 3 -0.42 -13.13 20.09
N VAL A 4 -1.65 -12.64 20.20
CA VAL A 4 -2.52 -12.42 19.03
C VAL A 4 -1.97 -11.29 18.17
N LEU A 5 -1.51 -10.21 18.79
CA LEU A 5 -0.86 -9.10 18.09
C LEU A 5 0.44 -9.56 17.40
N ARG A 6 1.25 -10.38 18.07
CA ARG A 6 2.49 -10.93 17.51
C ARG A 6 2.21 -11.85 16.31
N LYS A 7 1.19 -12.70 16.39
CA LYS A 7 0.74 -13.55 15.27
C LYS A 7 0.19 -12.71 14.11
N ALA A 8 -0.58 -11.66 14.40
CA ALA A 8 -1.07 -10.74 13.38
C ALA A 8 0.07 -9.99 12.67
N MET A 9 1.09 -9.53 13.41
CA MET A 9 2.29 -8.93 12.82
C MET A 9 3.09 -9.92 11.98
N LEU A 10 3.30 -11.15 12.46
CA LEU A 10 4.00 -12.19 11.70
C LEU A 10 3.25 -12.60 10.44
N ALA A 11 1.92 -12.70 10.50
CA ALA A 11 1.07 -12.96 9.35
C ALA A 11 1.08 -11.79 8.35
N GLY A 12 1.07 -10.55 8.86
CA GLY A 12 1.20 -9.33 8.05
C GLY A 12 2.55 -9.27 7.34
N ILE A 13 3.65 -9.53 8.04
CA ILE A 13 4.99 -9.63 7.44
C ILE A 13 5.02 -10.76 6.41
N GLY A 14 4.48 -11.94 6.73
CA GLY A 14 4.39 -13.09 5.82
C GLY A 14 3.67 -12.75 4.51
N ALA A 15 2.50 -12.10 4.59
CA ALA A 15 1.73 -11.67 3.43
C ALA A 15 2.43 -10.57 2.62
N LEU A 16 3.12 -9.64 3.29
CA LEU A 16 3.94 -8.61 2.64
C LEU A 16 5.22 -9.16 2.01
N THR A 17 5.73 -10.30 2.49
CA THR A 17 6.91 -10.99 1.93
C THR A 17 6.56 -12.08 0.92
N LEU A 18 5.28 -12.27 0.59
CA LEU A 18 4.90 -13.23 -0.43
C LEU A 18 5.56 -12.81 -1.76
N THR A 19 6.50 -13.65 -2.20
CA THR A 19 7.25 -13.51 -3.44
C THR A 19 6.88 -14.66 -4.36
N GLU A 20 7.17 -14.52 -5.65
CA GLU A 20 6.98 -15.60 -6.61
C GLU A 20 7.68 -16.89 -6.17
N ALA A 21 8.92 -16.81 -5.70
CA ALA A 21 9.66 -17.97 -5.19
C ALA A 21 8.95 -18.65 -4.01
N LYS A 22 8.38 -17.86 -3.07
CA LYS A 22 7.67 -18.40 -1.92
C LYS A 22 6.31 -18.98 -2.30
N ALA A 23 5.61 -18.35 -3.24
CA ALA A 23 4.34 -18.85 -3.77
C ALA A 23 4.54 -20.17 -4.53
N ARG A 24 5.54 -20.26 -5.41
CA ARG A 24 5.93 -21.50 -6.11
C ARG A 24 6.26 -22.61 -5.12
N SER A 25 7.10 -22.34 -4.11
CA SER A 25 7.44 -23.33 -3.08
C SER A 25 6.21 -23.89 -2.33
N ILE A 26 5.23 -23.05 -1.99
CA ILE A 26 4.01 -23.49 -1.32
C ILE A 26 3.17 -24.38 -2.25
N VAL A 27 3.08 -24.01 -3.52
CA VAL A 27 2.34 -24.77 -4.53
C VAL A 27 3.04 -26.10 -4.84
N ASP A 28 4.35 -26.10 -4.97
CA ASP A 28 5.15 -27.31 -5.23
C ASP A 28 4.96 -28.35 -4.13
N GLU A 29 4.91 -27.92 -2.85
CA GLU A 29 4.57 -28.81 -1.72
C GLU A 29 3.16 -29.41 -1.86
N LEU A 30 2.18 -28.62 -2.34
CA LEU A 30 0.82 -29.11 -2.55
C LEU A 30 0.72 -30.11 -3.71
N VAL A 31 1.50 -29.91 -4.77
CA VAL A 31 1.60 -30.84 -5.91
C VAL A 31 2.30 -32.13 -5.49
N GLU A 32 3.40 -32.03 -4.73
CA GLU A 32 4.15 -33.20 -4.25
C GLU A 32 3.31 -34.08 -3.32
N HIS A 33 2.47 -33.45 -2.48
CA HIS A 33 1.49 -34.17 -1.66
C HIS A 33 0.26 -34.67 -2.42
N GLY A 34 0.21 -34.51 -3.75
CA GLY A 34 -0.89 -34.96 -4.60
C GLY A 34 -2.21 -34.21 -4.37
N LYS A 35 -2.16 -33.04 -3.73
CA LYS A 35 -3.35 -32.21 -3.47
C LYS A 35 -3.73 -31.33 -4.65
N LEU A 36 -2.81 -31.11 -5.58
CA LEU A 36 -2.99 -30.33 -6.80
C LEU A 36 -2.27 -31.01 -7.98
N SER A 37 -2.81 -30.86 -9.19
CA SER A 37 -2.05 -31.14 -10.41
C SER A 37 -1.05 -30.02 -10.72
N LYS A 38 -0.07 -30.31 -11.60
CA LYS A 38 0.91 -29.30 -12.05
C LYS A 38 0.26 -28.13 -12.76
N GLU A 39 -0.72 -28.38 -13.64
CA GLU A 39 -1.44 -27.30 -14.32
C GLU A 39 -2.21 -26.40 -13.34
N GLU A 40 -2.89 -26.98 -12.34
CA GLU A 40 -3.59 -26.21 -11.32
C GLU A 40 -2.61 -25.39 -10.46
N GLY A 41 -1.40 -25.91 -10.26
CA GLY A 41 -0.38 -25.27 -9.44
C GLY A 41 0.11 -23.97 -10.05
N GLU A 42 0.52 -23.99 -11.32
CA GLU A 42 0.98 -22.77 -12.01
C GLU A 42 -0.10 -21.67 -11.99
N GLY A 43 -1.37 -22.02 -12.24
CA GLY A 43 -2.48 -21.06 -12.16
C GLY A 43 -2.67 -20.46 -10.76
N LEU A 44 -2.51 -21.27 -9.72
CA LEU A 44 -2.62 -20.82 -8.34
C LEU A 44 -1.48 -19.86 -7.94
N VAL A 45 -0.26 -20.08 -8.44
CA VAL A 45 0.87 -19.16 -8.22
C VAL A 45 0.55 -17.77 -8.78
N GLU A 46 0.08 -17.70 -10.03
CA GLU A 46 -0.29 -16.42 -10.66
C GLU A 46 -1.42 -15.72 -9.91
N GLU A 47 -2.46 -16.46 -9.50
CA GLU A 47 -3.59 -15.89 -8.76
C GLU A 47 -3.14 -15.32 -7.40
N LEU A 48 -2.30 -16.04 -6.67
CA LEU A 48 -1.75 -15.60 -5.39
C LEU A 48 -0.91 -14.33 -5.54
N LEU A 49 -0.08 -14.25 -6.58
CA LEU A 49 0.75 -13.07 -6.84
C LEU A 49 -0.09 -11.87 -7.28
N ALA A 50 -1.06 -12.08 -8.17
CA ALA A 50 -1.98 -11.02 -8.60
C ALA A 50 -2.78 -10.45 -7.42
N LYS A 51 -3.27 -11.33 -6.54
CA LYS A 51 -4.03 -10.94 -5.34
C LYS A 51 -3.16 -10.26 -4.29
N ALA A 52 -1.91 -10.68 -4.14
CA ALA A 52 -0.95 -10.00 -3.28
C ALA A 52 -0.63 -8.58 -3.79
N ALA A 53 -0.44 -8.42 -5.11
CA ALA A 53 -0.19 -7.13 -5.73
C ALA A 53 -1.38 -6.17 -5.57
N SER A 54 -2.60 -6.62 -5.82
CA SER A 54 -3.81 -5.80 -5.63
C SER A 54 -4.01 -5.40 -4.16
N SER A 55 -3.84 -6.36 -3.23
CA SER A 55 -3.97 -6.11 -1.79
C SER A 55 -2.95 -5.09 -1.28
N ARG A 56 -1.71 -5.12 -1.80
CA ARG A 56 -0.68 -4.11 -1.46
C ARG A 56 -1.09 -2.72 -1.92
N LYS A 57 -1.62 -2.59 -3.13
CA LYS A 57 -2.06 -1.30 -3.68
C LYS A 57 -3.22 -0.70 -2.90
N GLU A 58 -4.21 -1.51 -2.53
CA GLU A 58 -5.32 -1.07 -1.68
C GLU A 58 -4.84 -0.64 -0.29
N LEU A 59 -3.92 -1.40 0.32
CA LEU A 59 -3.31 -1.04 1.60
C LEU A 59 -2.57 0.29 1.52
N GLU A 60 -1.80 0.52 0.47
CA GLU A 60 -1.06 1.76 0.26
C GLU A 60 -2.00 2.97 0.13
N GLN A 61 -3.08 2.83 -0.65
CA GLN A 61 -4.11 3.88 -0.76
C GLN A 61 -4.77 4.18 0.57
N ARG A 62 -5.26 3.16 1.28
CA ARG A 62 -5.93 3.34 2.58
C ARG A 62 -4.99 3.93 3.63
N THR A 63 -3.72 3.52 3.63
CA THR A 63 -2.71 4.06 4.55
C THR A 63 -2.46 5.53 4.24
N THR A 64 -2.35 5.89 2.96
CA THR A 64 -2.17 7.29 2.53
C THR A 64 -3.36 8.15 2.93
N GLU A 65 -4.59 7.67 2.71
CA GLU A 65 -5.81 8.37 3.12
C GLU A 65 -5.88 8.54 4.63
N PHE A 66 -5.62 7.47 5.40
CA PHE A 66 -5.60 7.51 6.86
C PHE A 66 -4.58 8.53 7.39
N LEU A 67 -3.37 8.56 6.81
CA LEU A 67 -2.35 9.54 7.18
C LEU A 67 -2.77 10.97 6.83
N LYS A 68 -3.34 11.19 5.64
CA LYS A 68 -3.87 12.50 5.24
C LYS A 68 -4.96 12.99 6.20
N GLU A 69 -5.91 12.13 6.56
CA GLU A 69 -6.96 12.47 7.53
C GLU A 69 -6.39 12.77 8.92
N GLY A 70 -5.40 11.98 9.36
CA GLY A 70 -4.70 12.21 10.63
C GLY A 70 -3.99 13.56 10.67
N LEU A 71 -3.21 13.89 9.64
CA LEU A 71 -2.52 15.17 9.51
C LEU A 71 -3.51 16.35 9.49
N LYS A 72 -4.61 16.20 8.76
CA LYS A 72 -5.68 17.21 8.71
C LYS A 72 -6.34 17.44 10.08
N LYS A 73 -6.55 16.38 10.87
CA LYS A 73 -7.07 16.48 12.25
C LYS A 73 -6.10 17.16 13.21
N MET A 74 -4.80 17.14 12.91
CA MET A 74 -3.76 17.82 13.68
C MET A 74 -3.53 19.27 13.23
N ASP A 75 -4.37 19.79 12.32
CA ASP A 75 -4.24 21.12 11.72
C ASP A 75 -2.91 21.33 10.95
N LEU A 76 -2.32 20.22 10.48
CA LEU A 76 -1.09 20.23 9.69
C LEU A 76 -1.42 20.19 8.20
N VAL A 77 -0.91 21.15 7.44
CA VAL A 77 -1.07 21.24 5.98
C VAL A 77 0.01 20.43 5.26
N MET A 78 -0.35 19.83 4.12
CA MET A 78 0.63 19.14 3.27
C MET A 78 1.57 20.17 2.62
N ARG A 79 2.82 19.76 2.35
CA ARG A 79 3.81 20.62 1.68
C ARG A 79 3.31 21.15 0.33
N SER A 80 2.62 20.31 -0.44
CA SER A 80 2.01 20.70 -1.72
C SER A 80 0.97 21.80 -1.58
N GLU A 81 0.10 21.72 -0.56
CA GLU A 81 -0.94 22.71 -0.30
C GLU A 81 -0.33 24.04 0.15
N PHE A 82 0.76 23.99 0.93
CA PHE A 82 1.51 25.18 1.33
C PHE A 82 2.20 25.86 0.14
N ASP A 83 2.85 25.09 -0.74
CA ASP A 83 3.50 25.64 -1.92
C ASP A 83 2.49 26.26 -2.90
N GLU A 84 1.31 25.64 -3.07
CA GLU A 84 0.20 26.21 -3.84
C GLU A 84 -0.28 27.54 -3.25
N LEU A 85 -0.41 27.61 -1.92
CA LEU A 85 -0.76 28.87 -1.24
C LEU A 85 0.29 29.95 -1.47
N LYS A 86 1.60 29.61 -1.40
CA LYS A 86 2.68 30.56 -1.68
C LYS A 86 2.61 31.12 -3.10
N VAL A 87 2.31 30.28 -4.09
CA VAL A 87 2.14 30.73 -5.48
C VAL A 87 0.95 31.69 -5.60
N ARG A 88 -0.19 31.36 -4.98
CA ARG A 88 -1.36 32.24 -4.97
C ARG A 88 -1.06 33.59 -4.31
N VAL A 89 -0.33 33.57 -3.20
CA VAL A 89 0.11 34.80 -2.52
C VAL A 89 1.00 35.64 -3.43
N ALA A 90 2.01 35.05 -4.08
CA ALA A 90 2.89 35.77 -4.99
C ALA A 90 2.14 36.41 -6.17
N ILE A 91 1.14 35.71 -6.73
CA ILE A 91 0.30 36.27 -7.81
C ILE A 91 -0.52 37.47 -7.31
N LEU A 92 -1.06 37.39 -6.10
CA LEU A 92 -1.83 38.49 -5.51
C LEU A 92 -0.92 39.68 -5.18
N GLU A 93 0.29 39.43 -4.67
CA GLU A 93 1.30 40.45 -4.41
C GLU A 93 1.71 41.20 -5.69
N GLU A 94 1.89 40.49 -6.81
CA GLU A 94 2.19 41.14 -8.10
C GLU A 94 1.01 41.98 -8.61
N LYS A 95 -0.23 41.47 -8.53
CA LYS A 95 -1.41 42.25 -8.95
C LYS A 95 -1.61 43.53 -8.14
N LEU A 96 -1.34 43.49 -6.83
CA LEU A 96 -1.40 44.66 -5.96
C LEU A 96 -0.33 45.71 -6.27
N LYS A 97 0.78 45.32 -6.89
CA LYS A 97 1.81 46.25 -7.38
C LYS A 97 1.43 46.89 -8.72
N GLU A 98 0.65 46.20 -9.56
CA GLU A 98 0.19 46.76 -10.85
C GLU A 98 -0.94 47.80 -10.67
N ASP A 99 -1.72 47.71 -9.58
CA ASP A 99 -2.83 48.64 -9.26
C ASP A 99 -2.41 49.91 -8.47
N ASN A 100 -1.12 50.09 -8.15
CA ASN A 100 -0.54 51.32 -7.54
C ASN A 100 0.46 52.00 -8.49
#